data_AF-A0A370TRL8-F1
#
_entry.id   AF-A0A370TRL8-F1
#
_cell.length_a   1.000
_cell.length_b   1.000
_cell.length_c   1.000
_cell.angle_alpha   90.00
_cell.angle_beta   90.00
_cell.angle_gamma   90.00
#
_symmetry.space_group_name_H-M   'P 1'
#
loop_
_entity.id
_entity.type
_entity.pdbx_description
1 polymer ?
#
loop_
_entity_poly.entity_id
_entity_poly.type
_entity_poly.pdbx_seq_one_letter_code
_entity_poly.pdbx_strand_id
1 'polypeptide(L)'
;MKIDHNRTILDTTACATYTELIITDSTKPYVIGTQIHHNSTADGILKVVLVDTIASGTGDWLFNATQTLQYVLQESWATIPQEKRDSRETLQAVGDAYLDLWGNPDAPVPWGTPCRRLEGSSYTGKGLPTDSCNVGIPGGTQPPNTDRRYVIDETVGSVDVLCTFGTMRDAPDSHELRLEGGKLRFVYTMTVMTAS
;
A
#
# COMPACT_ATOMS: atom_id res chain seq x y z
N MET A 1 14.21 5.88 -18.80
CA MET A 1 13.47 5.30 -17.65
C MET A 1 14.42 4.43 -16.85
N LYS A 2 14.93 4.97 -15.73
CA LYS A 2 15.77 4.27 -14.75
C LYS A 2 14.92 4.05 -13.50
N ILE A 3 14.97 2.85 -12.92
CA ILE A 3 14.31 2.54 -11.65
C ILE A 3 15.23 3.02 -10.52
N ASP A 4 14.76 3.94 -9.68
CA ASP A 4 15.54 4.50 -8.58
C ASP A 4 15.31 3.76 -7.26
N HIS A 5 14.13 3.16 -7.09
CA HIS A 5 13.81 2.26 -5.99
C HIS A 5 12.86 1.16 -6.45
N ASN A 6 13.00 -0.03 -5.85
CA ASN A 6 12.00 -1.07 -5.91
C ASN A 6 11.90 -1.80 -4.56
N ARG A 7 10.69 -2.27 -4.26
CA ARG A 7 10.39 -3.18 -3.15
C ARG A 7 9.39 -4.21 -3.65
N THR A 8 9.53 -5.46 -3.25
CA THR A 8 8.61 -6.54 -3.61
C THR A 8 8.22 -7.32 -2.36
N ILE A 9 6.93 -7.62 -2.23
CA ILE A 9 6.39 -8.54 -1.22
C ILE A 9 5.84 -9.79 -1.91
N LEU A 10 5.91 -10.93 -1.21
CA LEU A 10 5.61 -12.24 -1.76
C LEU A 10 4.49 -12.92 -0.97
N ASP A 11 3.36 -13.14 -1.64
CA ASP A 11 2.25 -13.91 -1.10
C ASP A 11 2.37 -15.38 -1.50
N THR A 12 2.98 -16.15 -0.60
CA THR A 12 3.21 -17.59 -0.81
C THR A 12 1.95 -18.44 -0.66
N THR A 13 0.87 -17.88 -0.09
CA THR A 13 -0.42 -18.58 0.05
C THR A 13 -1.28 -18.39 -1.21
N ALA A 14 -1.37 -17.16 -1.72
CA ALA A 14 -2.13 -16.82 -2.92
C ALA A 14 -1.33 -16.95 -4.22
N CYS A 15 -0.04 -17.33 -4.15
CA CYS A 15 0.86 -17.37 -5.31
C CYS A 15 0.92 -16.04 -6.06
N ALA A 16 1.05 -14.94 -5.33
CA ALA A 16 1.04 -13.59 -5.88
C ALA A 16 2.23 -12.75 -5.40
N THR A 17 2.53 -11.69 -6.13
CA THR A 17 3.56 -10.71 -5.76
C THR A 17 3.02 -9.31 -5.92
N TYR A 18 3.45 -8.39 -5.06
CA TYR A 18 3.27 -6.96 -5.27
C TYR A 18 4.65 -6.31 -5.35
N THR A 19 4.85 -5.44 -6.34
CA THR A 19 6.10 -4.69 -6.52
C THR A 19 5.81 -3.20 -6.63
N GLU A 20 6.43 -2.42 -5.74
CA GLU A 20 6.56 -0.98 -5.85
C GLU A 20 7.79 -0.64 -6.70
N LEU A 21 7.63 0.29 -7.65
CA LEU A 21 8.72 0.91 -8.41
C LEU A 21 8.61 2.42 -8.30
N ILE A 22 9.75 3.08 -8.04
CA ILE A 22 9.84 4.55 -8.05
C ILE A 22 10.84 4.98 -9.12
N ILE A 23 10.41 5.91 -9.96
CA ILE A 23 11.17 6.49 -11.06
C ILE A 23 11.12 8.01 -10.92
N THR A 24 12.28 8.62 -10.72
CA THR A 24 12.44 10.06 -10.49
C THR A 24 12.92 10.84 -11.70
N ASP A 25 12.82 10.23 -12.89
CA ASP A 25 13.10 10.89 -14.17
C ASP A 25 12.29 12.17 -14.29
N SER A 26 12.97 13.32 -14.44
CA SER A 26 12.31 14.63 -14.42
C SER A 26 11.37 14.86 -15.60
N THR A 27 11.48 14.08 -16.68
CA THR A 27 10.61 14.19 -17.85
C THR A 27 9.37 13.31 -17.74
N LYS A 28 9.50 12.15 -17.07
CA LYS A 28 8.42 11.15 -16.89
C LYS A 28 8.61 10.40 -15.57
N PRO A 29 8.30 11.04 -14.44
CA PRO A 29 8.37 10.40 -13.13
C PRO A 29 7.17 9.48 -12.91
N TYR A 30 7.37 8.39 -12.16
CA TYR A 30 6.31 7.46 -11.79
C TYR A 30 6.51 6.87 -10.39
N VAL A 31 5.39 6.57 -9.73
CA VAL A 31 5.32 5.65 -8.58
C VAL A 31 4.29 4.59 -8.98
N ILE A 32 4.76 3.34 -9.07
CA ILE A 32 4.04 2.23 -9.70
C ILE A 32 3.91 1.10 -8.70
N GLY A 33 2.69 0.61 -8.48
CA GLY A 33 2.38 -0.61 -7.75
C GLY A 33 1.84 -1.64 -8.72
N THR A 34 2.43 -2.84 -8.77
CA THR A 34 1.98 -3.92 -9.66
C THR A 34 1.77 -5.21 -8.89
N GLN A 35 0.58 -5.80 -9.01
CA GLN A 35 0.30 -7.15 -8.55
C GLN A 35 0.41 -8.14 -9.72
N ILE A 36 1.08 -9.26 -9.50
CA ILE A 36 1.12 -10.40 -10.43
C ILE A 36 0.60 -11.63 -9.68
N HIS A 37 -0.47 -12.23 -10.19
CA HIS A 37 -1.07 -13.43 -9.62
C HIS A 37 -0.79 -14.64 -10.50
N HIS A 38 -0.53 -15.77 -9.88
CA HIS A 38 -0.23 -17.02 -10.56
C HIS A 38 -1.23 -18.10 -10.17
N ASN A 39 -1.54 -18.99 -11.11
CA ASN A 39 -2.19 -20.26 -10.82
C ASN A 39 -1.25 -21.42 -11.11
N SER A 40 -1.29 -22.42 -10.25
CA SER A 40 -0.63 -23.70 -10.50
C SER A 40 -1.36 -24.46 -11.59
N THR A 41 -0.60 -25.02 -12.52
CA THR A 41 -1.12 -25.95 -13.52
C THR A 41 -0.92 -27.40 -13.10
N ALA A 42 -1.58 -28.33 -13.79
CA ALA A 42 -1.61 -29.75 -13.39
C ALA A 42 -0.22 -30.41 -13.32
N ASP A 43 0.78 -29.84 -14.00
CA ASP A 43 2.19 -30.27 -14.00
C ASP A 43 3.06 -29.49 -12.99
N GLY A 44 2.46 -28.65 -12.13
CA GLY A 44 3.16 -27.89 -11.10
C GLY A 44 3.80 -26.59 -11.58
N ILE A 45 3.56 -26.17 -12.84
CA ILE A 45 4.07 -24.90 -13.36
C ILE A 45 3.16 -23.75 -12.92
N LEU A 46 3.75 -22.68 -12.38
CA LEU A 46 3.04 -21.44 -12.11
C LEU A 46 2.86 -20.65 -13.42
N LYS A 47 1.60 -20.37 -13.78
CA LYS A 47 1.25 -19.49 -14.90
C LYS A 47 0.73 -18.17 -14.37
N VAL A 48 1.22 -17.06 -14.93
CA VAL A 48 0.65 -15.73 -14.69
C VAL A 48 -0.78 -15.72 -15.21
N VAL A 49 -1.72 -15.34 -14.35
CA VAL A 49 -3.16 -15.24 -14.69
C VAL A 49 -3.71 -13.82 -14.58
N LEU A 50 -3.02 -12.94 -13.85
CA LEU A 50 -3.38 -11.54 -13.72
C LEU A 50 -2.12 -10.69 -13.57
N VAL A 51 -2.09 -9.55 -14.24
CA VAL A 51 -1.12 -8.48 -14.03
C VAL A 51 -1.91 -7.19 -13.96
N ASP A 52 -2.00 -6.62 -12.77
CA ASP A 52 -2.68 -5.34 -12.52
C ASP A 52 -1.69 -4.31 -12.03
N THR A 53 -1.82 -3.08 -12.53
CA THR A 53 -0.88 -2.00 -12.25
C THR A 53 -1.62 -0.70 -11.94
N ILE A 54 -1.22 -0.06 -10.85
CA ILE A 54 -1.49 1.34 -10.55
C ILE A 54 -0.21 2.12 -10.86
N ALA A 55 -0.27 3.06 -11.80
CA ALA A 55 0.87 3.86 -12.21
C ALA A 55 0.55 5.34 -12.09
N SER A 56 0.87 5.92 -10.92
CA SER A 56 0.71 7.35 -10.66
C SER A 56 1.86 8.15 -11.28
N GLY A 57 1.55 9.34 -11.78
CA GLY A 57 2.48 10.24 -12.45
C GLY A 57 2.14 11.71 -12.26
N THR A 58 2.82 12.58 -13.01
CA THR A 58 2.61 14.03 -12.93
C THR A 58 1.15 14.42 -13.15
N GLY A 59 0.58 15.13 -12.18
CA GLY A 59 -0.81 15.59 -12.19
C GLY A 59 -1.74 14.74 -11.33
N ASP A 60 -1.31 13.53 -10.94
CA ASP A 60 -2.07 12.68 -10.03
C ASP A 60 -2.08 13.19 -8.58
N TRP A 61 -3.03 12.67 -7.79
CA TRP A 61 -3.26 13.05 -6.40
C TRP A 61 -1.98 13.08 -5.57
N LEU A 62 -1.61 14.28 -5.10
CA LEU A 62 -0.46 14.55 -4.23
C LEU A 62 0.88 14.01 -4.76
N PHE A 63 1.00 13.77 -6.06
CA PHE A 63 2.14 13.07 -6.66
C PHE A 63 3.43 13.91 -6.71
N ASN A 64 4.52 13.31 -6.26
CA ASN A 64 5.91 13.75 -6.41
C ASN A 64 6.89 12.58 -6.17
N ALA A 65 7.34 11.92 -7.24
CA ALA A 65 8.21 10.73 -7.14
C ALA A 65 9.52 10.96 -6.34
N THR A 66 10.15 12.13 -6.46
CA THR A 66 11.38 12.43 -5.71
C THR A 66 11.11 12.53 -4.21
N GLN A 67 9.98 13.11 -3.84
CA GLN A 67 9.55 13.19 -2.44
C GLN A 67 9.14 11.83 -1.89
N THR A 68 8.42 11.01 -2.66
CA THR A 68 8.14 9.61 -2.30
C THR A 68 9.46 8.87 -2.05
N LEU A 69 10.41 8.91 -3.00
CA LEU A 69 11.72 8.27 -2.84
C LEU A 69 12.45 8.72 -1.57
N GLN A 70 12.44 10.01 -1.28
CA GLN A 70 13.06 10.55 -0.07
C GLN A 70 12.51 9.90 1.20
N TYR A 71 11.19 9.69 1.30
CA TYR A 71 10.58 9.10 2.49
C TYR A 71 10.77 7.58 2.56
N VAL A 72 10.63 6.86 1.44
CA VAL A 72 10.83 5.41 1.41
C VAL A 72 12.23 5.01 1.88
N LEU A 73 13.25 5.78 1.49
CA LEU A 73 14.65 5.52 1.88
C LEU A 73 14.94 5.75 3.38
N GLN A 74 14.02 6.38 4.13
CA GLN A 74 14.15 6.59 5.57
C GLN A 74 13.48 5.51 6.41
N GLU A 75 12.75 4.60 5.77
CA GLU A 75 11.94 3.57 6.43
C GLU A 75 12.57 2.19 6.31
N SER A 76 12.31 1.35 7.31
CA SER A 76 12.76 -0.04 7.31
C SER A 76 11.60 -0.96 7.03
N TRP A 77 11.67 -1.64 5.89
CA TRP A 77 10.76 -2.70 5.49
C TRP A 77 11.38 -4.09 5.66
N ALA A 78 12.28 -4.23 6.64
CA ALA A 78 13.00 -5.48 6.89
C ALA A 78 12.06 -6.63 7.29
N THR A 79 12.52 -7.85 7.05
CA THR A 79 11.87 -9.07 7.54
C THR A 79 11.70 -9.03 9.06
N ILE A 80 10.51 -9.34 9.53
CA ILE A 80 10.16 -9.46 10.93
C ILE A 80 10.61 -10.84 11.44
N PRO A 81 11.23 -10.95 12.63
CA PRO A 81 11.52 -12.23 13.27
C PRO A 81 10.28 -13.11 13.35
N GLN A 82 10.42 -14.41 13.06
CA GLN A 82 9.27 -15.31 12.88
C GLN A 82 8.29 -15.30 14.06
N GLU A 83 8.80 -15.22 15.28
CA GLU A 83 8.02 -15.16 16.52
C GLU A 83 7.27 -13.85 16.76
N LYS A 84 7.54 -12.82 15.94
CA LYS A 84 6.90 -11.49 15.99
C LYS A 84 6.01 -11.20 14.78
N ARG A 85 5.93 -12.13 13.82
CA ARG A 85 5.11 -11.94 12.61
C ARG A 85 3.64 -12.03 12.97
N ASP A 86 2.87 -11.07 12.50
CA ASP A 86 1.42 -11.14 12.52
C ASP A 86 0.94 -12.23 11.55
N SER A 87 -0.21 -12.83 11.85
CA SER A 87 -0.81 -13.83 10.96
C SER A 87 -1.39 -13.17 9.70
N ARG A 88 -1.54 -13.95 8.62
CA ARG A 88 -2.21 -13.51 7.39
C ARG A 88 -3.58 -12.89 7.67
N GLU A 89 -4.38 -13.54 8.51
CA GLU A 89 -5.73 -13.10 8.86
C GLU A 89 -5.68 -11.75 9.59
N THR A 90 -4.67 -11.55 10.43
CA THR A 90 -4.46 -10.28 11.13
C THR A 90 -4.11 -9.17 10.14
N LEU A 91 -3.18 -9.43 9.21
CA LEU A 91 -2.80 -8.48 8.16
C LEU A 91 -4.01 -8.09 7.30
N GLN A 92 -4.77 -9.08 6.82
CA GLN A 92 -5.95 -8.85 6.00
C GLN A 92 -7.02 -8.06 6.76
N ALA A 93 -7.34 -8.44 8.00
CA ALA A 93 -8.36 -7.76 8.81
C ALA A 93 -8.01 -6.29 9.07
N VAL A 94 -6.73 -5.96 9.21
CA VAL A 94 -6.30 -4.57 9.36
C VAL A 94 -6.31 -3.81 8.05
N GLY A 95 -5.97 -4.47 6.93
CA GLY A 95 -6.20 -3.98 5.57
C GLY A 95 -7.66 -3.56 5.37
N ASP A 96 -8.58 -4.46 5.72
CA ASP A 96 -10.02 -4.21 5.63
C ASP A 96 -10.47 -3.07 6.52
N ALA A 97 -10.07 -3.07 7.80
CA ALA A 97 -10.43 -2.00 8.72
C ALA A 97 -9.94 -0.63 8.23
N TYR A 98 -8.72 -0.56 7.66
CA TYR A 98 -8.19 0.69 7.11
C TYR A 98 -9.01 1.17 5.90
N LEU A 99 -9.29 0.28 4.93
CA LEU A 99 -10.07 0.62 3.75
C LEU A 99 -11.54 0.93 4.05
N ASP A 100 -12.08 0.42 5.15
CA ASP A 100 -13.45 0.68 5.61
C ASP A 100 -13.62 2.08 6.21
N LEU A 101 -12.55 2.80 6.56
CA LEU A 101 -12.63 4.15 7.14
C LEU A 101 -13.45 5.13 6.30
N TRP A 102 -13.42 4.98 4.97
CA TRP A 102 -14.15 5.85 4.07
C TRP A 102 -15.66 5.64 4.14
N GLY A 103 -16.14 4.41 4.33
CA GLY A 103 -17.58 4.13 4.53
C GLY A 103 -18.02 4.12 5.99
N ASN A 104 -17.08 3.95 6.91
CA ASN A 104 -17.30 3.76 8.33
C ASN A 104 -16.20 4.46 9.14
N PRO A 105 -16.43 5.69 9.63
CA PRO A 105 -15.42 6.42 10.41
C PRO A 105 -15.11 5.75 11.76
N ASP A 106 -15.95 4.83 12.22
CA ASP A 106 -15.76 4.04 13.44
C ASP A 106 -15.04 2.70 13.17
N ALA A 107 -14.49 2.49 11.97
CA ALA A 107 -13.74 1.28 11.65
C ALA A 107 -12.58 1.06 12.66
N PRO A 108 -12.42 -0.16 13.22
CA PRO A 108 -11.55 -0.41 14.36
C PRO A 108 -10.07 -0.56 13.95
N VAL A 109 -9.52 0.46 13.31
CA VAL A 109 -8.14 0.43 12.81
C VAL A 109 -7.14 0.42 13.97
N PRO A 110 -6.27 -0.59 14.07
CA PRO A 110 -5.29 -0.68 15.14
C PRO A 110 -4.07 0.19 14.84
N TRP A 111 -4.19 1.50 15.07
CA TRP A 111 -3.10 2.46 14.91
C TRP A 111 -1.92 2.13 15.83
N GLY A 112 -0.70 2.09 15.27
CA GLY A 112 0.53 2.04 16.04
C GLY A 112 1.09 3.43 16.34
N THR A 113 2.06 3.49 17.25
CA THR A 113 2.82 4.69 17.59
C THR A 113 4.30 4.31 17.75
N PRO A 114 5.20 4.74 16.84
CA PRO A 114 4.95 5.65 15.74
C PRO A 114 4.28 4.95 14.54
N CYS A 115 3.44 5.68 13.81
CA CYS A 115 2.87 5.27 12.52
C CYS A 115 3.01 6.41 11.52
N ARG A 116 3.33 6.13 10.25
CA ARG A 116 3.45 7.15 9.20
C ARG A 116 2.70 6.76 7.93
N ARG A 117 2.00 7.73 7.36
CA ARG A 117 1.28 7.57 6.10
C ARG A 117 1.94 8.39 5.01
N LEU A 118 2.25 7.74 3.90
CA LEU A 118 2.69 8.32 2.64
C LEU A 118 1.54 8.23 1.63
N GLU A 119 0.74 9.28 1.55
CA GLU A 119 -0.44 9.36 0.69
C GLU A 119 -0.08 10.09 -0.61
N GLY A 120 0.10 9.32 -1.71
CA GLY A 120 0.75 9.80 -2.92
C GLY A 120 2.22 10.15 -2.64
N SER A 121 2.48 11.41 -2.29
CA SER A 121 3.77 11.87 -1.78
C SER A 121 3.66 12.78 -0.55
N SER A 122 2.44 12.96 -0.03
CA SER A 122 2.19 13.66 1.22
C SER A 122 2.49 12.74 2.40
N TYR A 123 3.30 13.22 3.35
CA TYR A 123 3.82 12.39 4.43
C TYR A 123 3.38 12.92 5.79
N THR A 124 2.77 12.07 6.61
CA THR A 124 2.31 12.48 7.95
C THR A 124 3.41 12.44 9.00
N GLY A 125 4.50 11.71 8.73
CA GLY A 125 5.60 11.52 9.68
C GLY A 125 6.51 12.74 9.80
N LYS A 126 6.96 13.02 11.03
CA LYS A 126 7.95 14.07 11.34
C LYS A 126 9.25 13.49 11.88
N GLY A 127 9.40 12.17 11.86
CA GLY A 127 10.54 11.48 12.48
C GLY A 127 10.39 11.34 14.00
N LEU A 128 9.21 11.62 14.55
CA LEU A 128 8.98 11.64 16.00
C LEU A 128 8.45 10.30 16.49
N PRO A 129 8.73 9.93 17.76
CA PRO A 129 8.13 8.75 18.39
C PRO A 129 6.59 8.78 18.42
N THR A 130 6.02 9.97 18.33
CA THR A 130 4.57 10.25 18.40
C THR A 130 3.92 10.41 17.03
N ASP A 131 4.63 10.11 15.93
CA ASP A 131 4.03 10.17 14.59
C ASP A 131 2.80 9.26 14.49
N SER A 132 1.78 9.69 13.73
CA SER A 132 0.54 8.94 13.54
C SER A 132 0.11 8.89 12.06
N CYS A 133 -0.54 7.80 11.68
CA CYS A 133 -1.16 7.59 10.38
C CYS A 133 -2.59 8.13 10.27
N ASN A 134 -3.25 8.41 11.41
CA ASN A 134 -4.66 8.85 11.43
C ASN A 134 -4.84 10.36 11.19
N VAL A 135 -3.75 11.09 10.95
CA VAL A 135 -3.78 12.54 10.74
C VAL A 135 -4.39 12.84 9.38
N GLY A 136 -5.45 13.66 9.37
CA GLY A 136 -6.09 14.13 8.13
C GLY A 136 -7.00 13.08 7.47
N ILE A 137 -7.30 11.97 8.14
CA ILE A 137 -8.35 11.06 7.67
C ILE A 137 -9.70 11.78 7.75
N PRO A 138 -10.44 11.89 6.64
CA PRO A 138 -11.74 12.54 6.63
C PRO A 138 -12.71 11.86 7.59
N GLY A 139 -13.51 12.65 8.30
CA GLY A 139 -14.62 12.13 9.10
C GLY A 139 -15.89 11.93 8.27
N GLY A 140 -16.83 11.16 8.82
CA GLY A 140 -18.15 10.92 8.21
C GLY A 140 -18.18 9.73 7.25
N THR A 141 -19.34 9.51 6.64
CA THR A 141 -19.56 8.44 5.67
C THR A 141 -19.34 8.97 4.26
N GLN A 142 -18.35 8.41 3.56
CA GLN A 142 -17.98 8.67 2.18
C GLN A 142 -18.19 7.40 1.33
N PRO A 143 -18.13 7.49 -0.01
CA PRO A 143 -18.21 6.29 -0.85
C PRO A 143 -17.07 5.30 -0.52
N PRO A 144 -17.38 4.01 -0.31
CA PRO A 144 -16.43 3.02 0.18
C PRO A 144 -15.41 2.60 -0.88
N ASN A 145 -14.32 1.98 -0.42
CA ASN A 145 -13.36 1.29 -1.28
C ASN A 145 -13.87 -0.10 -1.68
N THR A 146 -13.95 -0.38 -2.98
CA THR A 146 -14.46 -1.64 -3.57
C THR A 146 -13.40 -2.36 -4.40
N ASP A 147 -13.74 -3.51 -4.98
CA ASP A 147 -12.88 -4.27 -5.92
C ASP A 147 -11.49 -4.63 -5.38
N ARG A 148 -11.42 -4.88 -4.06
CA ARG A 148 -10.20 -5.15 -3.30
C ARG A 148 -9.51 -6.43 -3.78
N ARG A 149 -8.23 -6.33 -4.12
CA ARG A 149 -7.35 -7.44 -4.50
C ARG A 149 -6.09 -7.41 -3.65
N TYR A 150 -5.81 -8.51 -2.96
CA TYR A 150 -4.82 -8.55 -1.88
C TYR A 150 -3.55 -9.28 -2.33
N VAL A 151 -2.42 -8.79 -1.84
CA VAL A 151 -1.15 -9.54 -1.73
C VAL A 151 -0.66 -9.37 -0.30
N ILE A 152 -0.47 -10.49 0.42
CA ILE A 152 -0.10 -10.48 1.84
C ILE A 152 1.20 -11.25 2.03
N ASP A 153 2.15 -10.63 2.73
CA ASP A 153 3.45 -11.20 3.08
C ASP A 153 3.69 -11.08 4.59
N GLU A 154 3.55 -12.19 5.30
CA GLU A 154 3.76 -12.26 6.75
C GLU A 154 5.22 -12.02 7.13
N THR A 155 6.16 -12.29 6.22
CA THR A 155 7.60 -12.17 6.52
C THR A 155 8.03 -10.73 6.73
N VAL A 156 7.39 -9.78 6.03
CA VAL A 156 7.58 -8.34 6.21
C VAL A 156 6.41 -7.67 6.93
N GLY A 157 5.37 -8.43 7.30
CA GLY A 157 4.17 -7.92 7.96
C GLY A 157 3.40 -6.95 7.06
N SER A 158 3.27 -7.25 5.77
CA SER A 158 2.68 -6.33 4.80
C SER A 158 1.43 -6.91 4.13
N VAL A 159 0.48 -6.03 3.83
CA VAL A 159 -0.67 -6.27 2.96
C VAL A 159 -0.78 -5.13 1.96
N ASP A 160 -0.66 -5.43 0.67
CA ASP A 160 -1.06 -4.53 -0.40
C ASP A 160 -2.48 -4.86 -0.86
N VAL A 161 -3.26 -3.81 -1.12
CA VAL A 161 -4.61 -3.90 -1.66
C VAL A 161 -4.74 -2.95 -2.84
N LEU A 162 -4.92 -3.51 -4.04
CA LEU A 162 -5.43 -2.73 -5.17
C LEU A 162 -6.94 -2.64 -5.06
N CYS A 163 -7.51 -1.45 -5.24
CA CYS A 163 -8.95 -1.22 -5.10
C CYS A 163 -9.46 -0.08 -6.00
N THR A 164 -10.78 0.04 -6.06
CA THR A 164 -11.49 1.22 -6.57
C THR A 164 -11.72 2.18 -5.41
N PHE A 165 -11.15 3.37 -5.47
CA PHE A 165 -11.27 4.39 -4.42
C PHE A 165 -12.50 5.29 -4.66
N GLY A 166 -13.64 4.87 -4.14
CA GLY A 166 -14.93 5.50 -4.43
C GLY A 166 -15.01 6.98 -4.08
N THR A 167 -14.47 7.38 -2.92
CA THR A 167 -14.42 8.80 -2.51
C THR A 167 -13.66 9.66 -3.52
N MET A 168 -12.70 9.05 -4.19
CA MET A 168 -11.83 9.66 -5.17
C MET A 168 -12.36 9.43 -6.59
N ARG A 169 -13.67 9.64 -6.82
CA ARG A 169 -14.32 9.51 -8.14
C ARG A 169 -14.05 8.14 -8.79
N ASP A 170 -14.12 7.07 -7.99
CA ASP A 170 -13.83 5.70 -8.41
C ASP A 170 -12.40 5.55 -9.01
N ALA A 171 -11.43 6.31 -8.50
CA ALA A 171 -10.05 6.27 -8.98
C ALA A 171 -9.41 4.89 -8.71
N PRO A 172 -8.58 4.38 -9.63
CA PRO A 172 -7.71 3.25 -9.36
C PRO A 172 -6.72 3.60 -8.24
N ASP A 173 -6.63 2.74 -7.23
CA ASP A 173 -5.80 2.98 -6.05
C ASP A 173 -5.05 1.73 -5.56
N SER A 174 -3.93 1.94 -4.87
CA SER A 174 -3.15 0.94 -4.15
C SER A 174 -2.97 1.41 -2.72
N HIS A 175 -3.22 0.54 -1.76
CA HIS A 175 -2.93 0.73 -0.35
C HIS A 175 -2.01 -0.39 0.15
N GLU A 176 -0.72 -0.11 0.35
CA GLU A 176 0.22 -1.01 1.00
C GLU A 176 0.37 -0.62 2.48
N LEU A 177 0.02 -1.55 3.37
CA LEU A 177 0.12 -1.36 4.80
C LEU A 177 1.22 -2.27 5.36
N ARG A 178 1.95 -1.77 6.35
CA ARG A 178 2.86 -2.56 7.19
C ARG A 178 2.35 -2.59 8.62
N LEU A 179 2.35 -3.77 9.22
CA LEU A 179 2.06 -4.01 10.62
C LEU A 179 3.29 -4.51 11.36
N GLU A 180 3.39 -4.12 12.62
CA GLU A 180 4.33 -4.69 13.58
C GLU A 180 3.61 -4.92 14.92
N GLY A 181 3.46 -6.18 15.33
CA GLY A 181 2.79 -6.53 16.58
C GLY A 181 1.30 -6.19 16.59
N GLY A 182 0.62 -6.41 15.46
CA GLY A 182 -0.81 -6.19 15.28
C GLY A 182 -1.21 -4.72 15.16
N LYS A 183 -0.24 -3.83 14.95
CA LYS A 183 -0.43 -2.37 14.88
C LYS A 183 0.13 -1.80 13.59
N LEU A 184 -0.57 -0.85 12.98
CA LEU A 184 -0.09 -0.16 11.79
C LEU A 184 1.21 0.59 12.08
N ARG A 185 2.19 0.37 11.21
CA ARG A 185 3.50 1.00 11.21
C ARG A 185 3.64 1.97 10.04
N PHE A 186 3.31 1.53 8.84
CA PHE A 186 3.35 2.34 7.61
C PHE A 186 2.08 2.15 6.79
N VAL A 187 1.68 3.21 6.10
CA VAL A 187 0.59 3.18 5.11
C VAL A 187 1.06 3.93 3.87
N TYR A 188 1.07 3.26 2.73
CA TYR A 188 1.53 3.79 1.46
C TYR A 188 0.36 3.76 0.50
N THR A 189 0.11 4.87 -0.20
CA THR A 189 -0.98 4.93 -1.17
C THR A 189 -0.53 5.48 -2.51
N MET A 190 -1.13 4.97 -3.58
CA MET A 190 -0.96 5.47 -4.94
C MET A 190 -2.35 5.65 -5.56
N THR A 191 -2.74 6.87 -5.87
CA THR A 191 -4.05 7.16 -6.47
C THR A 191 -3.87 7.71 -7.87
N VAL A 192 -4.45 7.06 -8.88
CA VAL A 192 -4.46 7.58 -10.26
C VAL A 192 -5.67 8.49 -10.41
N MET A 193 -5.45 9.78 -10.16
CA MET A 193 -6.46 10.82 -10.34
C MET A 193 -5.79 12.13 -10.74
N THR A 194 -5.92 12.48 -12.01
CA THR A 194 -5.48 13.79 -12.51
C THR A 194 -6.35 14.90 -11.90
N ALA A 195 -5.72 15.88 -11.26
CA ALA A 195 -6.40 17.09 -10.82
C ALA A 195 -7.06 17.78 -12.03
N SER A 196 -8.39 17.96 -11.96
CA SER A 196 -9.19 18.66 -12.97
C SER A 196 -9.00 20.16 -12.95
#